data_AF-A0A6P1U6Z8-F1
#
_entry.id   AF-A0A6P1U6Z8-F1
#
_cell.length_a   1.000
_cell.length_b   1.000
_cell.length_c   1.000
_cell.angle_alpha   90.00
_cell.angle_beta   90.00
_cell.angle_gamma   90.00
#
_symmetry.space_group_name_H-M   'P 1'
#
loop_
_entity.id
_entity.type
_entity.pdbx_description
1 polymer ?
#
loop_
_entity_poly.entity_id
_entity_poly.type
_entity_poly.pdbx_seq_one_letter_code
_entity_poly.pdbx_strand_id
1 'polypeptide(L)'
;MRPLTWWVVAACVLGSSHAVARDLGVQAEVFEIVEPNLIEFLANKASQVDWQRKSDELRESATRKLGQFAFAPLSPAVETRTRYIDPSIELTSPLTAPVDDGQGNMTWQVIYEKGSRVNPLQARRPVTKMLIFDPRQEDQVDFVAAVVKKWPTLIKPLATGGELHTLTRKFDGRTVYLASAPIIDRFDIQHTPSFIGTGRGKHEFHLAVTQIAPADLKADRAVETLTKMWDGLPE
;
A
#
# COMPACT_ATOMS: atom_id res chain seq x y z
N MET A 1 -92.32 26.57 66.12
CA MET A 1 -91.55 27.02 67.31
C MET A 1 -90.36 26.06 67.44
N ARG A 2 -89.29 26.25 66.64
CA ARG A 2 -87.96 26.86 66.96
C ARG A 2 -87.16 26.10 68.03
N PRO A 3 -85.80 26.07 67.99
CA PRO A 3 -84.87 25.91 66.84
C PRO A 3 -83.59 25.09 67.21
N LEU A 4 -82.71 24.72 66.25
CA LEU A 4 -81.26 25.02 66.29
C LEU A 4 -80.49 24.47 65.06
N THR A 5 -80.18 25.39 64.14
CA THR A 5 -78.88 25.60 63.47
C THR A 5 -77.69 25.32 64.41
N TRP A 6 -76.47 24.93 64.05
CA TRP A 6 -75.57 25.21 62.93
C TRP A 6 -74.27 24.45 63.30
N TRP A 7 -73.57 23.75 62.39
CA TRP A 7 -72.09 23.80 62.36
C TRP A 7 -71.63 23.65 60.92
N VAL A 8 -70.96 24.71 60.50
CA VAL A 8 -70.45 25.05 59.19
C VAL A 8 -69.00 24.55 59.11
N VAL A 9 -68.66 23.93 57.98
CA VAL A 9 -67.35 23.94 57.28
C VAL A 9 -66.11 23.58 58.11
N ALA A 10 -65.55 22.40 57.86
CA ALA A 10 -64.10 22.16 57.81
C ALA A 10 -63.80 20.77 57.22
N ALA A 11 -63.43 20.69 55.93
CA ALA A 11 -62.47 19.71 55.39
C ALA A 11 -62.30 19.85 53.86
N CYS A 12 -61.95 21.04 53.38
CA CYS A 12 -61.24 21.17 52.10
C CYS A 12 -59.74 21.22 52.37
N VAL A 13 -59.09 20.08 52.64
CA VAL A 13 -57.68 19.81 52.26
C VAL A 13 -57.50 18.29 52.20
N LEU A 14 -56.66 17.81 51.27
CA LEU A 14 -56.02 16.48 51.23
C LEU A 14 -56.68 15.40 50.36
N GLY A 15 -56.94 15.75 49.10
CA GLY A 15 -56.95 14.77 48.01
C GLY A 15 -55.59 14.69 47.31
N SER A 16 -54.48 14.60 48.06
CA SER A 16 -53.16 14.39 47.46
C SER A 16 -53.08 12.94 46.95
N SER A 17 -53.33 12.74 45.66
CA SER A 17 -52.95 11.50 44.97
C SER A 17 -51.44 11.34 45.11
N HIS A 18 -51.01 10.48 46.03
CA HIS A 18 -49.62 10.10 46.16
C HIS A 18 -49.30 9.21 44.95
N ALA A 19 -48.80 9.81 43.87
CA ALA A 19 -48.08 9.08 42.84
C ALA A 19 -46.79 8.54 43.47
N VAL A 20 -46.89 7.38 44.13
CA VAL A 20 -45.73 6.67 44.63
C VAL A 20 -45.09 5.98 43.42
N ALA A 21 -44.05 6.62 42.88
CA ALA A 21 -43.16 5.95 41.95
C ALA A 21 -42.49 4.80 42.71
N ARG A 22 -42.95 3.57 42.46
CA ARG A 22 -42.39 2.37 43.07
C ARG A 22 -41.23 1.95 42.19
N ASP A 23 -40.01 2.13 42.67
CA ASP A 23 -38.83 1.53 42.07
C ASP A 23 -38.98 0.01 42.18
N LEU A 24 -39.22 -0.65 41.05
CA LEU A 24 -39.40 -2.10 40.99
C LEU A 24 -38.06 -2.85 41.03
N GLY A 25 -36.95 -2.13 41.23
CA GLY A 25 -35.62 -2.68 41.28
C GLY A 25 -35.22 -3.36 39.99
N VAL A 26 -34.11 -4.08 40.07
CA VAL A 26 -33.61 -4.91 38.98
C VAL A 26 -34.36 -6.24 39.02
N GLN A 27 -35.22 -6.49 38.03
CA GLN A 27 -36.11 -7.67 37.98
C GLN A 27 -35.44 -8.95 37.43
N ALA A 28 -34.15 -8.91 37.11
CA ALA A 28 -33.40 -10.05 36.57
C ALA A 28 -31.93 -10.01 37.02
N GLU A 29 -31.25 -11.15 37.11
CA GLU A 29 -29.81 -11.17 37.36
C GLU A 29 -29.08 -10.43 36.22
N VAL A 30 -28.39 -9.34 36.56
CA VAL A 30 -27.52 -8.61 35.63
C VAL A 30 -26.15 -9.28 35.69
N PHE A 31 -25.81 -10.06 34.67
CA PHE A 31 -24.48 -10.62 34.52
C PHE A 31 -23.52 -9.55 34.01
N GLU A 32 -22.34 -9.46 34.62
CA GLU A 32 -21.26 -8.62 34.11
C GLU A 32 -20.83 -9.16 32.73
N ILE A 33 -20.71 -8.27 31.74
CA ILE A 33 -20.17 -8.65 30.43
C ILE A 33 -18.65 -8.81 30.62
N VAL A 34 -18.22 -10.01 31.02
CA VAL A 34 -16.81 -10.36 31.09
C VAL A 34 -16.38 -10.81 29.70
N GLU A 35 -15.78 -9.89 28.93
CA GLU A 35 -15.15 -10.27 27.67
C GLU A 35 -14.06 -11.32 27.96
N PRO A 36 -14.08 -12.48 27.27
CA PRO A 36 -13.04 -13.47 27.45
C PRO A 36 -11.68 -12.84 27.11
N ASN A 37 -10.66 -13.19 27.89
CA ASN A 37 -9.32 -12.68 27.68
C ASN A 37 -8.88 -12.95 26.22
N LEU A 38 -8.59 -11.87 25.48
CA LEU A 38 -8.27 -11.97 24.05
C LEU A 38 -7.07 -12.88 23.78
N ILE A 39 -6.07 -12.90 24.67
CA ILE A 39 -4.89 -13.76 24.53
C ILE A 39 -5.28 -15.23 24.66
N GLU A 40 -6.08 -15.58 25.66
CA GLU A 40 -6.55 -16.96 25.87
C GLU A 40 -7.47 -17.43 24.74
N PHE A 41 -8.32 -16.54 24.25
CA PHE A 41 -9.17 -16.80 23.09
C PHE A 41 -8.34 -17.06 21.84
N LEU A 42 -7.36 -16.21 21.54
CA LEU A 42 -6.45 -16.38 20.40
C LEU A 42 -5.59 -17.65 20.53
N ALA A 43 -5.11 -17.96 21.73
CA ALA A 43 -4.33 -19.17 22.00
C ALA A 43 -5.16 -20.44 21.79
N ASN A 44 -6.41 -20.47 22.28
CA ASN A 44 -7.34 -21.58 22.05
C ASN A 44 -7.73 -21.72 20.57
N LYS A 45 -7.90 -20.61 19.85
CA LYS A 45 -8.13 -20.67 18.40
C LYS A 45 -6.91 -21.20 17.66
N ALA A 46 -5.71 -20.76 18.03
CA ALA A 46 -4.46 -21.21 17.42
C ALA A 46 -4.15 -22.69 17.68
N SER A 47 -4.50 -23.22 18.86
CA SER A 47 -4.30 -24.64 19.20
C SER A 47 -5.22 -25.59 18.42
N GLN A 48 -6.37 -25.09 17.95
CA GLN A 48 -7.33 -25.83 17.14
C GLN A 48 -7.00 -25.78 15.63
N VAL A 49 -6.03 -24.97 15.21
CA VAL A 49 -5.61 -24.89 13.81
C VAL A 49 -4.59 -25.99 13.51
N ASP A 50 -4.91 -26.81 12.51
CA ASP A 50 -3.92 -27.66 11.86
C ASP A 50 -3.00 -26.78 11.00
N TRP A 51 -1.89 -26.37 11.61
CA TRP A 51 -0.90 -25.51 10.97
C TRP A 51 -0.25 -26.14 9.75
N GLN A 52 -0.08 -27.46 9.74
CA GLN A 52 0.54 -28.16 8.62
C GLN A 52 -0.39 -28.11 7.41
N ARG A 53 -1.66 -28.54 7.59
CA ARG A 53 -2.66 -28.46 6.53
C ARG A 53 -2.85 -27.02 6.05
N LYS A 54 -2.91 -26.04 6.96
CA LYS A 54 -3.05 -24.63 6.57
C LYS A 54 -1.86 -24.13 5.77
N SER A 55 -0.64 -24.55 6.14
CA SER A 55 0.58 -24.24 5.41
C SER A 55 0.54 -24.82 3.99
N ASP A 56 0.10 -26.06 3.86
CA ASP A 56 0.03 -26.75 2.56
C ASP A 56 -1.06 -26.16 1.65
N GLU A 57 -2.23 -25.84 2.19
CA GLU A 57 -3.28 -25.07 1.49
C GLU A 57 -2.76 -23.72 0.99
N LEU A 58 -1.99 -23.01 1.81
CA LEU A 58 -1.39 -21.73 1.45
C LEU A 58 -0.35 -21.90 0.34
N ARG A 59 0.50 -22.94 0.42
CA ARG A 59 1.47 -23.27 -0.63
C ARG A 59 0.77 -23.58 -1.94
N GLU A 60 -0.21 -24.46 -1.96
CA GLU A 60 -0.97 -24.77 -3.18
C GLU A 60 -1.69 -23.55 -3.74
N SER A 61 -2.35 -22.75 -2.90
CA SER A 61 -3.01 -21.52 -3.33
C SER A 61 -1.99 -20.53 -3.90
N ALA A 62 -0.81 -20.40 -3.30
CA ALA A 62 0.26 -19.56 -3.79
C ALA A 62 0.78 -20.08 -5.14
N THR A 63 1.07 -21.38 -5.28
CA THR A 63 1.51 -21.99 -6.54
C THR A 63 0.45 -21.83 -7.63
N ARG A 64 -0.84 -21.98 -7.32
CA ARG A 64 -1.92 -21.80 -8.30
C ARG A 64 -2.07 -20.35 -8.75
N LYS A 65 -1.93 -19.39 -7.82
CA LYS A 65 -2.10 -17.95 -8.10
C LYS A 65 -0.85 -17.28 -8.66
N LEU A 66 0.34 -17.77 -8.31
CA LEU A 66 1.65 -17.18 -8.63
C LEU A 66 2.50 -18.05 -9.55
N GLY A 67 2.02 -19.25 -9.91
CA GLY A 67 2.82 -20.26 -10.62
C GLY A 67 3.24 -19.84 -12.01
N GLN A 68 2.36 -19.20 -12.77
CA GLN A 68 2.72 -18.68 -14.09
C GLN A 68 1.89 -17.46 -14.43
N PHE A 69 2.56 -16.30 -14.45
CA PHE A 69 1.95 -15.07 -14.94
C PHE A 69 1.98 -15.03 -16.46
N ALA A 70 0.89 -14.58 -17.07
CA ALA A 70 0.85 -14.28 -18.49
C ALA A 70 1.87 -13.18 -18.80
N PHE A 71 2.55 -13.30 -19.95
CA PHE A 71 3.51 -12.31 -20.40
C PHE A 71 2.79 -11.06 -20.90
N ALA A 72 3.21 -9.90 -20.42
CA ALA A 72 2.82 -8.64 -21.02
C ALA A 72 3.31 -8.57 -22.48
N PRO A 73 2.51 -8.06 -23.42
CA PRO A 73 2.84 -8.02 -24.85
C PRO A 73 3.80 -6.85 -25.17
N LEU A 74 4.99 -6.86 -24.57
CA LEU A 74 6.03 -5.86 -24.81
C LEU A 74 7.02 -6.36 -25.86
N SER A 75 7.51 -5.46 -26.71
CA SER A 75 8.50 -5.78 -27.74
C SER A 75 9.93 -5.51 -27.24
N PRO A 76 10.97 -6.13 -27.82
CA PRO A 76 12.35 -5.73 -27.53
C PRO A 76 12.58 -4.26 -27.92
N ALA A 77 13.40 -3.54 -27.17
CA ALA A 77 13.78 -2.18 -27.55
C ALA A 77 14.65 -2.19 -28.81
N VAL A 78 14.45 -1.23 -29.71
CA VAL A 78 15.27 -1.09 -30.93
C VAL A 78 16.50 -0.21 -30.68
N GLU A 79 16.34 0.80 -29.83
CA GLU A 79 17.38 1.78 -29.51
C GLU A 79 17.38 2.09 -28.01
N THR A 80 18.54 2.48 -27.50
CA THR A 80 18.71 2.95 -26.13
C THR A 80 18.38 4.44 -26.08
N ARG A 81 17.26 4.78 -25.43
CA ARG A 81 16.82 6.17 -25.27
C ARG A 81 16.13 6.37 -23.93
N THR A 82 16.21 7.59 -23.40
CA THR A 82 15.48 8.00 -22.21
C THR A 82 14.34 8.92 -22.60
N ARG A 83 13.17 8.70 -21.99
CA ARG A 83 12.10 9.70 -21.93
C ARG A 83 11.84 10.10 -20.49
N TYR A 84 11.35 11.32 -20.33
CA TYR A 84 11.06 11.89 -19.02
C TYR A 84 9.54 12.04 -18.83
N ILE A 85 9.04 11.59 -17.68
CA ILE A 85 7.63 11.74 -17.28
C ILE A 85 7.54 12.73 -16.12
N ASP A 86 6.62 13.68 -16.18
CA ASP A 86 6.20 14.48 -15.04
C ASP A 86 5.22 13.69 -14.16
N PRO A 87 5.60 13.29 -12.94
CA PRO A 87 4.73 12.52 -12.05
C PRO A 87 3.74 13.41 -11.26
N SER A 88 3.60 14.69 -11.62
CA SER A 88 2.63 15.60 -11.00
C SER A 88 1.22 15.07 -11.11
N ILE A 89 0.51 15.08 -9.99
CA ILE A 89 -0.90 14.68 -9.90
C ILE A 89 -1.76 15.86 -9.48
N GLU A 90 -2.98 15.90 -9.97
CA GLU A 90 -4.00 16.82 -9.47
C GLU A 90 -4.76 16.13 -8.34
N LEU A 91 -4.82 16.78 -7.17
CA LEU A 91 -5.48 16.22 -6.00
C LEU A 91 -7.00 16.29 -6.14
N THR A 92 -7.67 15.14 -6.03
CA THR A 92 -9.14 15.07 -6.06
C THR A 92 -9.80 15.35 -4.71
N SER A 93 -9.02 15.32 -3.63
CA SER A 93 -9.39 15.63 -2.25
C SER A 93 -8.26 16.42 -1.56
N PRO A 94 -8.55 17.22 -0.52
CA PRO A 94 -7.50 17.87 0.25
C PRO A 94 -6.58 16.81 0.89
N LEU A 95 -5.28 17.11 0.96
CA LEU A 95 -4.29 16.27 1.65
C LEU A 95 -4.02 16.86 3.04
N THR A 96 -4.17 16.04 4.07
CA THR A 96 -3.91 16.43 5.46
C THR A 96 -2.68 15.73 6.02
N ALA A 97 -1.90 16.43 6.84
CA ALA A 97 -0.78 15.86 7.58
C ALA A 97 -0.75 16.39 9.02
N PRO A 98 -0.18 15.63 9.97
CA PRO A 98 0.01 16.13 11.32
C PRO A 98 1.14 17.17 11.32
N VAL A 99 0.86 18.35 11.85
CA VAL A 99 1.80 19.47 11.98
C VAL A 99 1.98 19.77 13.46
N ASP A 100 3.22 19.93 13.89
CA ASP A 100 3.56 20.34 15.26
C ASP A 100 3.07 21.79 15.47
N ASP A 101 2.27 22.01 16.50
CA ASP A 101 1.73 23.32 16.86
C ASP A 101 2.77 24.23 17.56
N GLY A 102 4.01 23.78 17.69
CA GLY A 102 5.11 24.47 18.38
C GLY A 102 5.06 24.30 19.89
N GLN A 103 4.05 23.60 20.42
CA GLN A 103 3.86 23.27 21.84
C GLN A 103 4.06 21.77 22.09
N GLY A 104 4.47 21.01 21.06
CA GLY A 104 4.67 19.57 21.11
C GLY A 104 3.39 18.77 20.88
N ASN A 105 2.28 19.41 20.48
CA ASN A 105 1.08 18.70 20.05
C ASN A 105 1.04 18.59 18.53
N MET A 106 0.65 17.42 18.04
CA MET A 106 0.46 17.17 16.62
C MET A 106 -1.00 17.43 16.25
N THR A 107 -1.26 18.45 15.43
CA THR A 107 -2.61 18.74 14.93
C THR A 107 -2.71 18.41 13.44
N TRP A 108 -3.79 17.74 13.03
CA TRP A 108 -4.05 17.48 11.61
C TRP A 108 -4.42 18.77 10.88
N GLN A 109 -3.65 19.13 9.86
CA GLN A 109 -3.89 20.31 9.04
C GLN A 109 -3.90 19.95 7.55
N VAL A 110 -4.66 20.70 6.76
CA VAL A 110 -4.63 20.59 5.29
C VAL A 110 -3.31 21.19 4.81
N ILE A 111 -2.48 20.35 4.16
CA ILE A 111 -1.20 20.76 3.58
C ILE A 111 -1.29 21.03 2.08
N TYR A 112 -2.31 20.47 1.41
CA TYR A 112 -2.64 20.81 0.03
C TYR A 112 -4.16 20.80 -0.16
N GLU A 113 -4.67 21.83 -0.81
CA GLU A 113 -6.08 21.93 -1.15
C GLU A 113 -6.46 20.99 -2.30
N LYS A 114 -7.75 20.66 -2.38
CA LYS A 114 -8.31 19.97 -3.56
C LYS A 114 -8.03 20.80 -4.82
N GLY A 115 -7.66 20.13 -5.91
CA GLY A 115 -7.31 20.77 -7.19
C GLY A 115 -5.85 21.22 -7.28
N SER A 116 -5.07 21.12 -6.20
CA SER A 116 -3.63 21.40 -6.25
C SER A 116 -2.93 20.41 -7.16
N ARG A 117 -2.03 20.91 -8.02
CA ARG A 117 -1.09 20.09 -8.79
C ARG A 117 0.19 19.88 -7.97
N VAL A 118 0.44 18.65 -7.54
CA VAL A 118 1.55 18.32 -6.64
C VAL A 118 2.47 17.31 -7.31
N ASN A 119 3.78 17.58 -7.31
CA ASN A 119 4.80 16.63 -7.73
C ASN A 119 5.39 15.91 -6.52
N PRO A 120 5.17 14.59 -6.35
CA PRO A 120 5.69 13.84 -5.20
C PRO A 120 7.22 13.87 -5.07
N LEU A 121 7.95 14.08 -6.16
CA LEU A 121 9.42 14.15 -6.14
C LEU A 121 9.95 15.41 -5.47
N GLN A 122 9.15 16.47 -5.31
CA GLN A 122 9.52 17.65 -4.54
C GLN A 122 9.55 17.36 -3.03
N ALA A 123 8.68 16.48 -2.55
CA ALA A 123 8.63 16.10 -1.15
C ALA A 123 9.66 15.00 -0.83
N ARG A 124 9.69 13.92 -1.64
CA ARG A 124 10.63 12.82 -1.42
C ARG A 124 10.92 12.06 -2.70
N ARG A 125 12.21 11.97 -3.04
CA ARG A 125 12.68 11.18 -4.18
C ARG A 125 12.92 9.73 -3.77
N PRO A 126 12.39 8.74 -4.52
CA PRO A 126 12.65 7.34 -4.23
C PRO A 126 14.12 7.00 -4.49
N VAL A 127 14.74 6.31 -3.55
CA VAL A 127 16.12 5.78 -3.70
C VAL A 127 16.17 4.51 -4.56
N THR A 128 15.07 3.76 -4.62
CA THR A 128 14.99 2.53 -5.41
C THR A 128 14.56 2.81 -6.84
N LYS A 129 15.14 2.08 -7.79
CA LYS A 129 14.83 2.12 -9.21
C LYS A 129 14.26 0.76 -9.66
N MET A 130 13.50 0.74 -10.74
CA MET A 130 12.89 -0.47 -11.27
C MET A 130 13.58 -0.87 -12.58
N LEU A 131 13.79 -2.18 -12.76
CA LEU A 131 14.30 -2.73 -14.00
C LEU A 131 13.32 -3.79 -14.52
N ILE A 132 12.55 -3.41 -15.53
CA ILE A 132 11.57 -4.28 -16.17
C ILE A 132 12.26 -5.08 -17.26
N PHE A 133 12.05 -6.40 -17.29
CA PHE A 133 12.67 -7.31 -18.26
C PHE A 133 11.72 -8.45 -18.66
N ASP A 134 11.93 -9.00 -19.85
CA ASP A 134 11.25 -10.21 -20.33
C ASP A 134 12.10 -11.45 -20.01
N PRO A 135 11.63 -12.36 -19.12
CA PRO A 135 12.42 -13.54 -18.76
C PRO A 135 12.51 -14.59 -19.86
N ARG A 136 11.84 -14.43 -21.01
CA ARG A 136 12.03 -15.29 -22.20
C ARG A 136 13.34 -14.96 -22.94
N GLN A 137 13.89 -13.78 -22.71
CA GLN A 137 15.10 -13.27 -23.36
C GLN A 137 16.29 -13.45 -22.41
N GLU A 138 17.18 -14.40 -22.72
CA GLU A 138 18.28 -14.80 -21.81
C GLU A 138 19.28 -13.67 -21.56
N ASP A 139 19.58 -12.86 -22.58
CA ASP A 139 20.41 -11.66 -22.49
C ASP A 139 19.88 -10.65 -21.45
N GLN A 140 18.56 -10.43 -21.41
CA GLN A 140 17.93 -9.58 -20.41
C GLN A 140 18.05 -10.17 -19.01
N VAL A 141 17.85 -11.48 -18.86
CA VAL A 141 17.94 -12.16 -17.56
C VAL A 141 19.34 -12.05 -16.99
N ASP A 142 20.37 -12.27 -17.81
CA ASP A 142 21.76 -12.23 -17.38
C ASP A 142 22.23 -10.80 -17.09
N PHE A 143 21.78 -9.82 -17.89
CA PHE A 143 21.98 -8.40 -17.61
C PHE A 143 21.39 -8.00 -16.24
N VAL A 144 20.13 -8.39 -15.97
CA VAL A 144 19.44 -8.11 -14.71
C VAL A 144 20.15 -8.79 -13.54
N ALA A 145 20.58 -10.05 -13.71
CA ALA A 145 21.30 -10.79 -12.67
C ALA A 145 22.60 -10.07 -12.26
N ALA A 146 23.39 -9.61 -13.23
CA ALA A 146 24.63 -8.86 -12.97
C ALA A 146 24.35 -7.54 -12.23
N VAL A 147 23.31 -6.82 -12.63
CA VAL A 147 22.91 -5.53 -12.06
C VAL A 147 22.37 -5.67 -10.64
N VAL A 148 21.47 -6.62 -10.40
CA VAL A 148 20.89 -6.86 -9.06
C VAL A 148 21.93 -7.42 -8.10
N LYS A 149 22.92 -8.18 -8.59
CA LYS A 149 24.06 -8.62 -7.78
C LYS A 149 24.87 -7.43 -7.24
N LYS A 150 25.08 -6.39 -8.06
CA LYS A 150 25.79 -5.17 -7.66
C LYS A 150 24.97 -4.27 -6.74
N TRP A 151 23.67 -4.12 -7.01
CA TRP A 151 22.78 -3.20 -6.28
C TRP A 151 21.52 -3.89 -5.73
N PRO A 152 21.67 -4.81 -4.78
CA PRO A 152 20.60 -5.70 -4.33
C PRO A 152 19.41 -4.98 -3.67
N THR A 153 19.63 -3.77 -3.12
CA THR A 153 18.60 -2.99 -2.42
C THR A 153 18.10 -1.78 -3.23
N LEU A 154 18.88 -1.32 -4.22
CA LEU A 154 18.54 -0.14 -5.01
C LEU A 154 17.77 -0.50 -6.28
N ILE A 155 17.89 -1.73 -6.78
CA ILE A 155 17.23 -2.15 -8.02
C ILE A 155 16.19 -3.22 -7.72
N LYS A 156 14.96 -2.94 -8.12
CA LYS A 156 13.85 -3.87 -8.08
C LYS A 156 13.69 -4.50 -9.46
N PRO A 157 14.02 -5.80 -9.64
CA PRO A 157 13.77 -6.50 -10.89
C PRO A 157 12.27 -6.82 -11.04
N LEU A 158 11.69 -6.44 -12.17
CA LEU A 158 10.29 -6.67 -12.51
C LEU A 158 10.21 -7.52 -13.78
N ALA A 159 9.69 -8.74 -13.70
CA ALA A 159 9.51 -9.61 -14.86
C ALA A 159 8.16 -9.35 -15.54
N THR A 160 8.10 -9.39 -16.87
CA THR A 160 6.85 -9.23 -17.64
C THR A 160 5.87 -10.38 -17.51
N GLY A 161 6.30 -11.52 -16.97
CA GLY A 161 5.48 -12.72 -16.81
C GLY A 161 6.32 -13.91 -16.34
N GLY A 162 5.77 -15.12 -16.47
CA GLY A 162 6.44 -16.36 -16.10
C GLY A 162 6.39 -16.69 -14.61
N GLU A 163 7.30 -17.57 -14.16
CA GLU A 163 7.38 -18.05 -12.78
C GLU A 163 8.40 -17.23 -11.97
N LEU A 164 7.91 -16.29 -11.17
CA LEU A 164 8.76 -15.34 -10.43
C LEU A 164 9.64 -16.03 -9.37
N HIS A 165 9.18 -17.15 -8.81
CA HIS A 165 9.94 -17.93 -7.83
C HIS A 165 11.22 -18.52 -8.44
N THR A 166 11.14 -19.00 -9.68
CA THR A 166 12.32 -19.50 -10.41
C THR A 166 13.31 -18.38 -10.69
N LEU A 167 12.84 -17.20 -11.10
CA LEU A 167 13.71 -16.03 -11.31
C LEU A 167 14.35 -15.54 -10.00
N THR A 168 13.59 -15.53 -8.91
CA THR A 168 14.09 -15.18 -7.56
C THR A 168 15.23 -16.12 -7.15
N ARG A 169 15.12 -17.44 -7.41
CA ARG A 169 16.22 -18.38 -7.19
C ARG A 169 17.42 -18.10 -8.11
N LYS A 170 17.19 -17.81 -9.40
CA LYS A 170 18.27 -17.46 -10.36
C LYS A 170 19.03 -16.21 -9.94
N PHE A 171 18.40 -15.29 -9.19
CA PHE A 171 19.02 -14.06 -8.70
C PHE A 171 19.52 -14.15 -7.25
N ASP A 172 19.95 -15.32 -6.79
CA ASP A 172 20.45 -15.59 -5.42
C ASP A 172 19.46 -15.16 -4.31
N GLY A 173 18.15 -15.35 -4.53
CA GLY A 173 17.12 -15.03 -3.54
C GLY A 173 16.66 -13.56 -3.52
N ARG A 174 17.15 -12.70 -4.43
CA ARG A 174 16.55 -11.36 -4.59
C ARG A 174 15.16 -11.48 -5.20
N THR A 175 14.16 -10.92 -4.51
CA THR A 175 12.77 -10.95 -4.93
C THR A 175 12.59 -10.33 -6.32
N VAL A 176 11.98 -11.11 -7.23
CA VAL A 176 11.51 -10.62 -8.52
C VAL A 176 10.03 -10.32 -8.43
N TYR A 177 9.67 -9.10 -8.84
CA TYR A 177 8.30 -8.61 -8.83
C TYR A 177 7.66 -8.80 -10.21
N LEU A 178 6.33 -8.74 -10.28
CA LEU A 178 5.61 -8.71 -11.54
C LEU A 178 5.56 -7.28 -12.09
N ALA A 179 5.91 -7.10 -13.37
CA ALA A 179 5.55 -5.91 -14.12
C ALA A 179 4.05 -5.96 -14.46
N SER A 180 3.22 -5.63 -13.48
CA SER A 180 1.76 -5.63 -13.64
C SER A 180 1.29 -4.56 -14.63
N ALA A 181 0.11 -4.77 -15.23
CA ALA A 181 -0.48 -3.81 -16.17
C ALA A 181 -0.52 -2.36 -15.64
N PRO A 182 -0.93 -2.08 -14.38
CA PRO A 182 -0.89 -0.71 -13.84
C PRO A 182 0.50 -0.07 -13.84
N ILE A 183 1.58 -0.86 -13.66
CA ILE A 183 2.96 -0.35 -13.71
C ILE A 183 3.34 -0.03 -15.17
N ILE A 184 3.04 -0.96 -16.08
CA ILE A 184 3.30 -0.81 -17.51
C ILE A 184 2.57 0.43 -18.05
N ASP A 185 1.29 0.58 -17.73
CA ASP A 185 0.45 1.69 -18.19
C ASP A 185 0.89 3.02 -17.57
N ARG A 186 1.11 3.06 -16.25
CA ARG A 186 1.51 4.28 -15.55
C ARG A 186 2.81 4.86 -16.09
N PHE A 187 3.74 3.99 -16.47
CA PHE A 187 5.01 4.42 -17.03
C PHE A 187 5.02 4.45 -18.55
N ASP A 188 3.96 4.04 -19.26
CA ASP A 188 3.92 3.89 -20.74
C ASP A 188 5.06 3.01 -21.29
N ILE A 189 5.24 1.83 -20.69
CA ILE A 189 6.29 0.89 -21.10
C ILE A 189 5.87 0.15 -22.36
N GLN A 190 6.61 0.37 -23.45
CA GLN A 190 6.36 -0.28 -24.75
C GLN A 190 7.41 -1.35 -25.07
N HIS A 191 8.59 -1.25 -24.45
CA HIS A 191 9.74 -2.08 -24.77
C HIS A 191 10.42 -2.69 -23.53
N THR A 192 11.03 -3.86 -23.72
CA THR A 192 11.93 -4.47 -22.74
C THR A 192 13.38 -4.59 -23.24
N PRO A 193 14.36 -4.50 -22.31
CA PRO A 193 14.19 -4.11 -20.92
C PRO A 193 14.05 -2.58 -20.78
N SER A 194 13.40 -2.15 -19.70
CA SER A 194 13.17 -0.74 -19.37
C SER A 194 13.63 -0.44 -17.94
N PHE A 195 14.46 0.58 -17.78
CA PHE A 195 15.00 1.05 -16.51
C PHE A 195 14.33 2.35 -16.09
N ILE A 196 13.80 2.37 -14.87
CA ILE A 196 12.97 3.48 -14.35
C ILE A 196 13.60 4.02 -13.08
N GLY A 197 13.87 5.32 -13.06
CA GLY A 197 14.37 6.02 -11.88
C GLY A 197 14.01 7.51 -11.91
N THR A 198 14.57 8.28 -10.99
CA THR A 198 14.49 9.74 -11.00
C THR A 198 15.53 10.35 -11.92
N GLY A 199 15.19 11.42 -12.63
CA GLY A 199 16.13 12.21 -13.42
C GLY A 199 17.05 13.09 -12.57
N ARG A 200 17.97 13.81 -13.21
CA ARG A 200 18.90 14.77 -12.58
C ARG A 200 18.99 16.08 -13.37
N GLY A 201 19.44 17.16 -12.72
CA GLY A 201 19.63 18.46 -13.36
C GLY A 201 18.30 19.05 -13.79
N LYS A 202 18.14 19.39 -15.07
CA LYS A 202 16.86 19.88 -15.62
C LYS A 202 15.70 18.88 -15.45
N HIS A 203 16.01 17.61 -15.17
CA HIS A 203 15.03 16.53 -14.96
C HIS A 203 14.91 16.06 -13.50
N GLU A 204 15.35 16.86 -12.54
CA GLU A 204 15.33 16.48 -11.12
C GLU A 204 13.95 16.07 -10.60
N PHE A 205 12.88 16.69 -11.14
CA PHE A 205 11.48 16.40 -10.80
C PHE A 205 10.75 15.56 -11.85
N HIS A 206 11.49 14.90 -12.74
CA HIS A 206 10.95 13.94 -13.69
C HIS A 206 11.37 12.50 -13.34
N LEU A 207 10.57 11.54 -13.77
CA LEU A 207 10.95 10.14 -13.82
C LEU A 207 11.62 9.86 -15.17
N ALA A 208 12.84 9.35 -15.12
CA ALA A 208 13.57 8.88 -16.29
C ALA A 208 13.16 7.43 -16.57
N VAL A 209 12.64 7.19 -17.78
CA VAL A 209 12.38 5.84 -18.30
C VAL A 209 13.29 5.59 -19.48
N THR A 210 14.25 4.70 -19.29
CA THR A 210 15.26 4.34 -20.28
C THR A 210 14.97 2.95 -20.82
N GLN A 211 14.59 2.85 -22.09
CA GLN A 211 14.61 1.58 -22.81
C GLN A 211 16.04 1.26 -23.22
N ILE A 212 16.42 -0.03 -23.22
CA ILE A 212 17.81 -0.47 -23.48
C ILE A 212 17.82 -1.40 -24.69
N ALA A 213 18.52 -1.03 -25.75
CA ALA A 213 18.66 -1.87 -26.94
C ALA A 213 19.45 -3.16 -26.64
N PRO A 214 19.17 -4.25 -27.37
CA PRO A 214 19.93 -5.50 -27.27
C PRO A 214 21.45 -5.34 -27.38
N ALA A 215 21.93 -4.38 -28.17
CA ALA A 215 23.36 -4.10 -28.31
C ALA A 215 24.06 -3.71 -27.00
N ASP A 216 23.31 -3.14 -26.05
CA ASP A 216 23.79 -2.67 -24.75
C ASP A 216 23.58 -3.69 -23.61
N LEU A 217 22.96 -4.85 -23.89
CA LEU A 217 22.63 -5.89 -22.91
C LEU A 217 23.77 -6.88 -22.63
N LYS A 218 25.01 -6.40 -22.62
CA LYS A 218 26.16 -7.26 -22.33
C LYS A 218 26.33 -7.43 -20.82
N ALA A 219 26.25 -8.68 -20.34
CA ALA A 219 26.30 -8.99 -18.91
C ALA A 219 27.61 -8.55 -18.22
N ASP A 220 28.75 -8.62 -18.93
CA ASP A 220 30.07 -8.18 -18.48
C ASP A 220 30.15 -6.66 -18.25
N ARG A 221 29.39 -5.88 -19.01
CA ARG A 221 29.32 -4.41 -18.92
C ARG A 221 28.03 -3.90 -18.31
N ALA A 222 27.15 -4.78 -17.82
CA ALA A 222 25.80 -4.40 -17.40
C ALA A 222 25.78 -3.30 -16.32
N VAL A 223 26.68 -3.40 -15.33
CA VAL A 223 26.84 -2.39 -14.28
C VAL A 223 27.31 -1.05 -14.85
N GLU A 224 28.27 -1.05 -15.78
CA GLU A 224 28.78 0.16 -16.42
C GLU A 224 27.70 0.83 -17.26
N THR A 225 27.02 0.04 -18.11
CA THR A 225 25.88 0.48 -18.93
C THR A 225 24.81 1.12 -18.08
N LEU A 226 24.35 0.44 -17.03
CA LEU A 226 23.29 0.95 -16.17
C LEU A 226 23.72 2.18 -15.36
N THR A 227 25.00 2.28 -15.00
CA THR A 227 25.54 3.48 -14.31
C THR A 227 25.43 4.72 -15.21
N LYS A 228 25.68 4.59 -16.52
CA LYS A 228 25.59 5.72 -17.47
C LYS A 228 24.17 6.26 -17.62
N MET A 229 23.17 5.41 -17.42
CA MET A 229 21.75 5.76 -17.51
C MET A 229 21.07 5.86 -16.13
N TRP A 230 21.85 5.93 -15.04
CA TRP A 230 21.34 5.86 -13.67
C TRP A 230 20.24 6.90 -13.41
N ASP A 231 20.44 8.12 -13.91
CA ASP A 231 19.49 9.24 -13.80
C ASP A 231 18.92 9.65 -15.17
N GLY A 232 18.87 8.71 -16.12
CA GLY A 232 18.59 8.96 -17.52
C GLY A 232 19.85 9.24 -18.35
N LEU A 233 19.73 9.11 -19.67
CA LEU A 233 20.79 9.47 -20.61
C LEU A 233 20.96 10.99 -20.67
N PRO A 234 22.18 11.49 -20.88
CA PRO A 234 22.40 12.92 -21.12
C PRO A 234 21.69 13.36 -22.41
N GLU A 235 21.12 14.56 -22.38
CA GLU A 235 20.63 15.28 -23.57
C GLU A 235 21.74 16.05 -24.26
#